data_AF-A0A450XZM6-F1
#
_entry.id   AF-A0A450XZM6-F1
#
_cell.length_a   1.000
_cell.length_b   1.000
_cell.length_c   1.000
_cell.angle_alpha   90.00
_cell.angle_beta   90.00
_cell.angle_gamma   90.00
#
_symmetry.space_group_name_H-M   'P 1'
#
loop_
_entity.id
_entity.type
_entity.pdbx_description
1 polymer ?
#
loop_
_entity_poly.entity_id
_entity_poly.type
_entity_poly.pdbx_seq_one_letter_code
_entity_poly.pdbx_strand_id
1 'polypeptide(L)'
;MAQFPTSEVDIITLANKIVTGMDENKDLFAESPVTSDDIYDSAHEFLKAKGADEAGRDLWNRLHRERQEAIESLAEKMKTLLAYAEKAMDFDEEKLQRIGWSGGE
;
A
#
# COMPACT_ATOMS: atom_id res chain seq x y z
N MET A 1 -37.02 1.45 -10.40
CA MET A 1 -36.20 2.64 -10.72
C MET A 1 -34.79 2.17 -11.02
N ALA A 2 -34.06 2.81 -11.92
CA ALA A 2 -32.64 2.51 -12.10
C ALA A 2 -31.88 2.91 -10.82
N GLN A 3 -30.91 2.09 -10.40
CA GLN A 3 -30.07 2.35 -9.23
C GLN A 3 -28.70 2.83 -9.69
N PHE A 4 -28.17 3.87 -9.04
CA PHE A 4 -26.81 4.33 -9.31
C PHE A 4 -25.77 3.29 -8.84
N PRO A 5 -24.73 3.00 -9.62
CA PRO A 5 -23.71 2.01 -9.25
C PRO A 5 -22.93 2.43 -8.00
N THR A 6 -22.47 1.45 -7.23
CA THR A 6 -21.70 1.67 -5.99
C THR A 6 -20.26 1.18 -6.08
N SER A 7 -19.93 0.35 -7.07
CA SER A 7 -18.56 -0.12 -7.29
C SER A 7 -17.79 0.89 -8.16
N GLU A 8 -16.49 1.05 -7.89
CA GLU A 8 -15.62 1.93 -8.69
C GLU A 8 -15.63 1.55 -10.18
N VAL A 9 -15.62 0.24 -10.47
CA VAL A 9 -15.60 -0.28 -11.85
C VAL A 9 -16.89 0.07 -12.58
N ASP A 10 -18.03 -0.08 -11.92
CA ASP A 10 -19.32 0.24 -12.52
C ASP A 10 -19.53 1.74 -12.66
N ILE A 11 -19.01 2.55 -11.72
CA ILE A 11 -19.04 4.02 -11.80
C ILE A 11 -18.21 4.50 -13.00
N ILE A 12 -16.98 3.98 -13.20
CA ILE A 12 -16.14 4.35 -14.34
C ILE A 12 -16.73 3.86 -15.66
N THR A 13 -17.31 2.66 -15.66
CA THR A 13 -18.04 2.13 -16.83
C THR A 13 -19.23 3.04 -17.18
N LEU A 14 -19.96 3.52 -16.19
CA LEU A 14 -21.06 4.47 -16.39
C LEU A 14 -20.54 5.84 -16.87
N ALA A 15 -19.47 6.36 -16.29
CA ALA A 15 -18.85 7.63 -16.72
C ALA A 15 -18.49 7.60 -18.21
N ASN A 16 -17.82 6.54 -18.67
CA ASN A 16 -17.49 6.38 -20.10
C ASN A 16 -18.75 6.34 -20.99
N LYS A 17 -19.79 5.63 -20.56
CA LYS A 17 -21.08 5.58 -21.29
C LYS A 17 -21.75 6.96 -21.34
N ILE A 18 -21.69 7.73 -20.26
CA ILE A 18 -22.24 9.08 -20.18
C ILE A 18 -21.49 9.99 -21.15
N VAL A 19 -20.15 9.98 -21.14
CA VAL A 19 -19.32 10.78 -22.06
C VAL A 19 -19.68 10.49 -23.51
N THR A 20 -19.66 9.21 -23.92
CA THR A 20 -20.05 8.81 -25.29
C THR A 20 -21.48 9.24 -25.61
N GLY A 21 -22.44 8.98 -24.72
CA GLY A 21 -23.84 9.31 -24.96
C GLY A 21 -24.10 10.82 -25.08
N MET A 22 -23.42 11.63 -24.28
CA MET A 22 -23.52 13.10 -24.35
C MET A 22 -22.87 13.64 -25.62
N ASP A 23 -21.72 13.12 -26.02
CA ASP A 23 -21.01 13.55 -27.23
C ASP A 23 -21.75 13.19 -28.51
N GLU A 24 -22.47 12.07 -28.52
CA GLU A 24 -23.33 11.63 -29.64
C GLU A 24 -24.65 12.40 -29.72
N ASN A 25 -25.11 13.04 -28.63
CA ASN A 25 -26.42 13.68 -28.51
C ASN A 25 -26.32 15.11 -27.94
N LYS A 26 -25.36 15.89 -28.43
CA LYS A 26 -25.04 17.23 -27.87
C LYS A 26 -26.21 18.20 -27.83
N ASP A 27 -27.14 18.08 -28.78
CA ASP A 27 -28.35 18.90 -28.85
C ASP A 27 -29.29 18.67 -27.65
N LEU A 28 -29.35 17.45 -27.12
CA LEU A 28 -30.18 17.12 -25.94
C LEU A 28 -29.57 17.62 -24.63
N PHE A 29 -28.26 17.86 -24.60
CA PHE A 29 -27.49 18.22 -23.40
C PHE A 29 -26.84 19.61 -23.49
N ALA A 30 -27.30 20.46 -24.41
CA ALA A 30 -26.69 21.77 -24.67
C ALA A 30 -26.69 22.72 -23.46
N GLU A 31 -27.67 22.58 -22.55
CA GLU A 31 -27.80 23.36 -21.31
C GLU A 31 -27.45 22.53 -20.06
N SER A 32 -26.75 21.39 -20.23
CA SER A 32 -26.36 20.56 -19.10
C SER A 32 -25.43 21.34 -18.15
N PRO A 33 -25.67 21.29 -16.82
CA PRO A 33 -24.81 21.95 -15.84
C PRO A 33 -23.44 21.27 -15.68
N VAL A 34 -23.28 20.07 -16.23
CA VAL A 34 -22.03 19.29 -16.25
C VAL A 34 -21.78 18.85 -17.68
N THR A 35 -20.57 19.07 -18.19
CA THR A 35 -20.19 18.71 -19.55
C THR A 35 -19.64 17.28 -19.63
N SER A 36 -19.55 16.72 -20.85
CA SER A 36 -18.87 15.43 -21.06
C SER A 36 -17.39 15.52 -20.69
N ASP A 37 -16.74 16.65 -20.97
CA ASP A 37 -15.35 16.91 -20.58
C ASP A 37 -15.18 16.90 -19.05
N ASP A 38 -16.08 17.50 -18.28
CA ASP A 38 -16.01 17.49 -16.79
C ASP A 38 -16.05 16.06 -16.22
N ILE A 39 -16.90 15.19 -16.78
CA ILE A 39 -17.02 13.78 -16.37
C ILE A 39 -15.77 13.00 -16.80
N TYR A 40 -15.26 13.24 -18.01
CA TYR A 40 -14.05 12.62 -18.52
C TYR A 40 -12.83 12.95 -17.65
N ASP A 41 -12.64 14.23 -17.34
CA ASP A 41 -11.53 14.70 -16.52
C ASP A 41 -11.62 14.11 -15.11
N SER A 42 -12.80 14.11 -14.50
CA SER A 42 -13.03 13.51 -13.18
C SER A 42 -12.72 12.00 -13.16
N ALA A 43 -13.12 11.28 -14.22
CA ALA A 43 -12.83 9.85 -14.34
C ALA A 43 -11.32 9.59 -14.51
N HIS A 44 -10.63 10.43 -15.28
CA HIS A 44 -9.19 10.33 -15.48
C HIS A 44 -8.40 10.67 -14.20
N GLU A 45 -8.83 11.68 -13.44
CA GLU A 45 -8.26 12.00 -12.13
C GLU A 45 -8.39 10.84 -11.14
N PHE A 46 -9.56 10.21 -11.09
CA PHE A 46 -9.77 9.01 -10.28
C PHE A 46 -8.81 7.87 -10.67
N LEU A 47 -8.69 7.58 -11.97
CA LEU A 47 -7.80 6.51 -12.45
C LEU A 47 -6.32 6.80 -12.11
N LYS A 48 -5.90 8.07 -12.19
CA LYS A 48 -4.57 8.50 -11.76
C LYS A 48 -4.35 8.30 -10.26
N ALA A 49 -5.34 8.67 -9.43
CA ALA A 49 -5.28 8.46 -7.99
C ALA A 49 -5.22 6.97 -7.64
N LYS A 50 -6.00 6.14 -8.32
CA LYS A 50 -5.98 4.68 -8.16
C LYS A 50 -4.62 4.07 -8.47
N GLY A 51 -4.01 4.46 -9.60
CA GLY A 51 -2.66 3.99 -9.93
C GLY A 51 -1.60 4.44 -8.91
N ALA A 52 -1.75 5.63 -8.32
CA ALA A 52 -0.87 6.10 -7.25
C ALA A 52 -1.05 5.31 -5.94
N ASP A 53 -2.28 4.93 -5.57
CA ASP A 53 -2.55 4.07 -4.41
C ASP A 53 -1.90 2.68 -4.59
N GLU A 54 -2.07 2.07 -5.76
CA GLU A 54 -1.46 0.78 -6.10
C GLU A 54 0.07 0.82 -6.01
N ALA A 55 0.70 1.83 -6.61
CA ALA A 55 2.15 2.04 -6.52
C ALA A 55 2.62 2.28 -5.07
N GLY A 56 1.82 3.00 -4.27
CA GLY A 56 2.08 3.22 -2.85
C GLY A 56 2.05 1.92 -2.04
N ARG A 57 1.08 1.04 -2.31
CA ARG A 57 0.97 -0.29 -1.68
C ARG A 57 2.15 -1.17 -2.03
N ASP A 58 2.57 -1.19 -3.29
CA ASP A 58 3.72 -1.98 -3.73
C ASP A 58 5.02 -1.52 -3.07
N LEU A 59 5.23 -0.19 -3.00
CA LEU A 59 6.37 0.38 -2.28
C LEU A 59 6.34 0.01 -0.80
N TRP A 60 5.19 0.14 -0.15
CA TRP A 60 5.05 -0.23 1.26
C TRP A 60 5.35 -1.71 1.50
N ASN A 61 4.81 -2.60 0.67
CA ASN A 61 5.07 -4.05 0.77
C ASN A 61 6.56 -4.36 0.63
N ARG A 62 7.24 -3.71 -0.32
CA ARG A 62 8.69 -3.86 -0.51
C ARG A 62 9.46 -3.40 0.72
N LEU A 63 9.21 -2.17 1.20
CA LEU A 63 9.90 -1.61 2.36
C LEU A 63 9.61 -2.42 3.64
N HIS A 64 8.39 -2.93 3.78
CA HIS A 64 8.03 -3.81 4.87
C HIS A 64 8.87 -5.08 4.85
N ARG A 65 8.96 -5.76 3.69
CA ARG A 65 9.77 -6.97 3.53
C ARG A 65 11.25 -6.70 3.82
N GLU A 66 11.82 -5.65 3.27
CA GLU A 66 13.23 -5.26 3.51
C GLU A 66 13.50 -5.03 5.01
N ARG A 67 12.57 -4.41 5.73
CA ARG A 67 12.67 -4.22 7.18
C ARG A 67 12.60 -5.55 7.94
N GLN A 68 11.73 -6.48 7.53
CA GLN A 68 11.64 -7.81 8.17
C GLN A 68 12.91 -8.62 7.94
N GLU A 69 13.42 -8.64 6.71
CA GLU A 69 14.70 -9.31 6.39
C GLU A 69 15.87 -8.70 7.19
N ALA A 70 15.89 -7.38 7.37
CA ALA A 70 16.93 -6.71 8.16
C ALA A 70 16.88 -7.07 9.65
N ILE A 71 15.68 -7.12 10.27
CA ILE A 71 15.57 -7.47 11.69
C ILE A 71 15.84 -8.96 11.93
N GLU A 72 15.45 -9.84 11.00
CA GLU A 72 15.79 -11.26 11.05
C GLU A 72 17.30 -11.46 10.96
N SER A 73 17.98 -10.81 10.01
CA SER A 73 19.43 -10.87 9.88
C SER A 73 20.16 -10.33 11.13
N LEU A 74 19.64 -9.26 11.73
CA LEU A 74 20.17 -8.75 12.99
C LEU A 74 20.00 -9.78 14.12
N ALA A 75 18.82 -10.38 14.25
CA ALA A 75 18.53 -11.38 15.26
C ALA A 75 19.42 -12.62 15.10
N GLU A 76 19.65 -13.11 13.89
CA GLU A 76 20.55 -14.24 13.62
C GLU A 76 22.00 -13.95 14.03
N LYS A 77 22.49 -12.74 13.71
CA LYS A 77 23.83 -12.29 14.14
C LYS A 77 23.91 -12.20 15.66
N MET A 78 22.90 -11.66 16.31
CA MET A 78 22.84 -11.57 17.77
C MET A 78 22.80 -12.95 18.42
N LYS A 79 21.96 -13.88 17.92
CA LYS A 79 21.91 -15.27 18.42
C LYS A 79 23.28 -15.95 18.30
N THR A 80 23.96 -15.77 17.18
CA THR A 80 25.30 -16.32 16.95
C THR A 80 26.32 -15.74 17.94
N LEU A 81 26.30 -14.41 18.14
CA LEU A 81 27.16 -13.72 19.09
C LEU A 81 26.91 -14.20 20.52
N LEU A 82 25.64 -14.32 20.92
CA LEU A 82 25.24 -14.74 22.25
C LEU A 82 25.67 -16.18 22.53
N ALA A 83 25.42 -17.12 21.60
CA ALA A 83 25.86 -18.50 21.73
C ALA A 83 27.39 -18.64 21.84
N TYR A 84 28.15 -17.74 21.20
CA TYR A 84 29.59 -17.64 21.40
C TYR A 84 29.93 -17.07 22.79
N ALA A 85 29.31 -15.97 23.19
CA ALA A 85 29.58 -15.29 24.45
C ALA A 85 29.30 -16.20 25.65
N GLU A 86 28.20 -16.94 25.63
CA GLU A 86 27.86 -17.94 26.65
C GLU A 86 28.98 -18.95 26.86
N LYS A 87 29.50 -19.54 25.77
CA LYS A 87 30.61 -20.49 25.83
C LYS A 87 31.92 -19.84 26.26
N ALA A 88 32.21 -18.64 25.76
CA ALA A 88 33.45 -17.92 26.04
C ALA A 88 33.52 -17.42 27.49
N MET A 89 32.37 -17.16 28.12
CA MET A 89 32.26 -16.66 29.49
C MET A 89 31.96 -17.77 30.51
N ASP A 90 31.97 -19.04 30.10
CA ASP A 90 31.60 -20.19 30.94
C ASP A 90 30.21 -20.04 31.58
N PHE A 91 29.27 -19.48 30.81
CA PHE A 91 27.89 -19.20 31.24
C PHE A 91 27.77 -18.29 32.49
N ASP A 92 28.81 -17.51 32.78
CA ASP A 92 28.82 -16.55 33.89
C ASP A 92 27.83 -15.40 33.63
N GLU A 93 26.73 -15.39 34.40
CA GLU A 93 25.65 -14.42 34.27
C GLU A 93 26.10 -12.98 34.51
N GLU A 94 27.01 -12.73 35.47
CA GLU A 94 27.51 -11.37 35.73
C GLU A 94 28.32 -10.84 34.54
N LYS A 95 29.04 -11.72 33.83
CA LYS A 95 29.77 -11.36 32.62
C LYS A 95 28.84 -11.15 31.43
N LEU A 96 27.82 -12.00 31.27
CA LEU A 96 26.84 -11.89 30.18
C LEU A 96 25.94 -10.65 30.31
N GLN A 97 25.58 -10.27 31.53
CA GLN A 97 24.83 -9.03 31.79
C GLN A 97 25.57 -7.78 31.31
N ARG A 98 26.91 -7.79 31.26
CA ARG A 98 27.71 -6.65 30.76
C ARG A 98 27.50 -6.37 29.27
N ILE A 99 27.03 -7.35 28.50
CA ILE A 99 26.63 -7.18 27.09
C ILE A 99 25.10 -7.09 26.92
N GLY A 100 24.36 -6.93 28.03
CA GLY A 100 22.91 -6.86 28.03
C GLY A 100 22.21 -8.21 27.86
N TRP A 101 22.93 -9.33 27.99
CA TRP A 101 22.33 -10.67 27.99
C TRP A 101 22.05 -11.13 29.42
N SER A 102 20.79 -11.08 29.80
CA SER A 102 20.28 -11.89 30.91
C SER A 102 19.59 -13.08 30.25
N GLY A 103 20.14 -14.29 30.41
CA GLY A 103 19.56 -15.52 29.87
C GLY A 103 18.04 -15.50 30.09
N GLY A 104 17.29 -15.55 28.99
CA GLY A 104 15.84 -15.32 29.02
C GLY A 104 15.11 -16.31 29.93
N GLU A 105 13.99 -15.86 30.50
CA GLU A 105 12.93 -16.72 31.07
C GLU A 105 12.53 -17.88 30.16
#